data_AF-A0A4R1JSD8-F1
#
_entry.id   AF-A0A4R1JSD8-F1
#
_cell.length_a   1.000
_cell.length_b   1.000
_cell.length_c   1.000
_cell.angle_alpha   90.00
_cell.angle_beta   90.00
_cell.angle_gamma   90.00
#
_symmetry.space_group_name_H-M   'P 1'
#
loop_
_entity.id
_entity.type
_entity.pdbx_description
1 polymer ?
#
loop_
_entity_poly.entity_id
_entity_poly.type
_entity_poly.pdbx_seq_one_letter_code
_entity_poly.pdbx_strand_id
1 'polypeptide(L)'
;MIKNFKWLLLVSLTFGACNSDDNATTVVDSSDGLPLTAGSANFSKYVALGDSFAAGFSGNALFVKGQEGAYPNLLAQQFALVGGGEFKTPFANDNIGGLLLGGNVIAGPRLYFNNVITPEHPASSVDPVSGKPTTEVTAHLSGSFNNLGVPGAKSFHLLAPGYGNPAGVAVGTANPYFARFASSATTTVLADALSQNPTFFSLWIGGNDELGYATAGGDPAVNPLTPPATFDGAYKALVDQLVAGGKKGVVANLPVVTTLPYFHVIAYNQLSQASLTVGGVSMVNTLNAQLYGPIHGALAYLGQGDRIKLLSTTGNNPMIMVDENLPDLSASLKAVLMGGGLDATTATVLGQIFGRARQTQPTDLICLSASSRIGKVPSVAADGVASPSPSLSQLGVTFPLPDRYVLLPSEVAEIEVATTAYNATIKAASDANNLAFVDAKAIMDQLGTTNGITTNNVTLTSTFVTGAAFSVDGVHPSPRGYALIANKFIEAINLKYGSNLKGVDVSKYQVLFPAVLP
;
A
#
# COMPACT_ATOMS: atom_id res chain seq x y z
N MET A 1 0.77 -86.69 25.18
CA MET A 1 1.23 -85.30 25.37
C MET A 1 0.12 -84.38 24.90
N ILE A 2 -0.69 -83.88 25.84
CA ILE A 2 -1.78 -82.94 25.59
C ILE A 2 -1.28 -81.61 26.15
N LYS A 3 -1.14 -80.59 25.30
CA LYS A 3 -0.85 -79.22 25.73
C LYS A 3 -2.01 -78.30 25.35
N ASN A 4 -2.51 -77.64 26.38
CA ASN A 4 -3.67 -76.78 26.43
C ASN A 4 -3.53 -75.55 25.52
N PHE A 5 -4.35 -75.49 24.48
CA PHE A 5 -4.49 -74.33 23.58
C PHE A 5 -5.64 -73.38 23.97
N LYS A 6 -6.26 -73.57 25.15
CA LYS A 6 -7.50 -72.86 25.53
C LYS A 6 -7.29 -71.53 26.25
N TRP A 7 -6.08 -71.20 26.70
CA TRP A 7 -5.81 -69.95 27.43
C TRP A 7 -5.33 -68.78 26.55
N LEU A 8 -5.02 -69.01 25.27
CA LEU A 8 -4.62 -67.93 24.36
C LEU A 8 -5.81 -67.19 23.72
N LEU A 9 -7.01 -67.78 23.75
CA LEU A 9 -8.20 -67.20 23.10
C LEU A 9 -8.94 -66.19 24.01
N LEU A 10 -8.73 -66.22 25.32
CA LEU A 10 -9.39 -65.29 26.26
C LEU A 10 -8.58 -64.01 26.54
N VAL A 11 -7.28 -63.99 26.22
CA VAL A 11 -6.47 -62.76 26.31
C VAL A 11 -6.66 -61.87 25.08
N SER A 12 -6.96 -62.44 23.91
CA SER A 12 -7.22 -61.66 22.69
C SER A 12 -8.59 -60.97 22.67
N LEU A 13 -9.53 -61.33 23.56
CA LEU A 13 -10.84 -60.69 23.70
C LEU A 13 -10.85 -59.48 24.65
N THR A 14 -9.71 -59.13 25.26
CA THR A 14 -9.58 -57.91 26.11
C THR A 14 -8.93 -56.73 25.41
N PHE A 15 -8.45 -56.89 24.17
CA PHE A 15 -7.92 -55.80 23.34
C PHE A 15 -8.88 -55.33 22.22
N GLY A 16 -10.09 -55.88 22.17
CA GLY A 16 -11.10 -55.55 21.16
C GLY A 16 -12.14 -54.50 21.55
N ALA A 17 -11.96 -53.80 22.68
CA ALA A 17 -12.96 -52.85 23.21
C ALA A 17 -12.48 -51.39 23.33
N CYS A 18 -11.34 -51.05 22.71
CA CYS A 18 -10.89 -49.66 22.58
C CYS A 18 -10.41 -49.39 21.14
N ASN A 19 -11.26 -49.66 20.15
CA ASN A 19 -11.17 -48.89 18.91
C ASN A 19 -12.27 -47.83 19.01
N SER A 20 -11.97 -46.76 19.74
CA SER A 20 -12.73 -45.52 19.60
C SER A 20 -12.41 -45.01 18.20
N ASP A 21 -13.21 -45.41 17.21
CA ASP A 21 -13.36 -44.68 15.94
C ASP A 21 -14.10 -43.36 16.21
N ASP A 22 -13.66 -42.61 17.22
CA ASP A 22 -13.92 -41.20 17.34
C ASP A 22 -13.00 -40.53 16.31
N ASN A 23 -13.36 -40.66 15.02
CA ASN A 23 -13.20 -39.54 14.13
C ASN A 23 -14.03 -38.44 14.75
N ALA A 24 -13.43 -37.71 15.70
CA ALA A 24 -13.98 -36.50 16.23
C ALA A 24 -14.25 -35.64 15.00
N THR A 25 -15.52 -35.58 14.61
CA THR A 25 -15.99 -34.57 13.67
C THR A 25 -15.50 -33.30 14.30
N THR A 26 -14.56 -32.63 13.63
CA THR A 26 -14.11 -31.32 14.07
C THR A 26 -15.36 -30.46 13.95
N VAL A 27 -16.05 -30.27 15.07
CA VAL A 27 -17.21 -29.40 15.12
C VAL A 27 -16.64 -28.00 14.95
N VAL A 28 -16.69 -27.51 13.72
CA VAL A 28 -16.31 -26.14 13.41
C VAL A 28 -17.52 -25.29 13.79
N ASP A 29 -17.75 -25.14 15.10
CA ASP A 29 -18.81 -24.27 15.61
C ASP A 29 -18.39 -22.80 15.50
N SER A 30 -19.38 -21.92 15.43
CA SER A 30 -19.19 -20.49 15.63
C SER A 30 -18.69 -20.18 17.04
N SER A 31 -18.29 -18.92 17.27
CA SER A 31 -17.80 -18.48 18.58
C SER A 31 -18.78 -18.64 19.75
N ASP A 32 -20.07 -18.84 19.46
CA ASP A 32 -21.15 -19.12 20.42
C ASP A 32 -21.51 -20.61 20.53
N GLY A 33 -20.75 -21.50 19.88
CA GLY A 33 -20.95 -22.96 19.95
C GLY A 33 -22.09 -23.48 19.06
N LEU A 34 -22.60 -22.67 18.13
CA LEU A 34 -23.63 -23.08 17.18
C LEU A 34 -23.02 -23.61 15.87
N PRO A 35 -23.75 -24.47 15.12
CA PRO A 35 -23.33 -24.86 13.78
C PRO A 35 -23.17 -23.64 12.86
N LEU A 36 -22.12 -23.64 12.03
CA LEU A 36 -21.92 -22.57 11.06
C LEU A 36 -23.05 -22.49 10.02
N THR A 37 -23.46 -21.28 9.71
CA THR A 37 -24.48 -20.95 8.71
C THR A 37 -24.06 -19.76 7.87
N ALA A 38 -24.40 -19.79 6.58
CA ALA A 38 -24.30 -18.64 5.68
C ALA A 38 -25.41 -17.60 5.94
N GLY A 39 -26.34 -17.88 6.86
CA GLY A 39 -27.52 -17.06 7.08
C GLY A 39 -28.31 -16.96 5.78
N SER A 40 -28.52 -15.72 5.32
CA SER A 40 -29.19 -15.44 4.06
C SER A 40 -28.25 -15.28 2.85
N ALA A 41 -26.92 -15.35 3.05
CA ALA A 41 -25.94 -15.25 1.96
C ALA A 41 -25.79 -16.58 1.20
N ASN A 42 -25.19 -16.52 0.00
CA ASN A 42 -24.84 -17.70 -0.78
C ASN A 42 -23.43 -17.53 -1.34
N PHE A 43 -22.45 -18.23 -0.74
CA PHE A 43 -21.04 -18.10 -1.12
C PHE A 43 -20.58 -19.12 -2.17
N SER A 44 -21.51 -19.91 -2.74
CA SER A 44 -21.16 -20.98 -3.69
C SER A 44 -20.35 -20.49 -4.91
N LYS A 45 -20.56 -19.23 -5.33
CA LYS A 45 -19.75 -18.55 -6.35
C LYS A 45 -19.36 -17.16 -5.89
N TYR A 46 -18.26 -17.10 -5.15
CA TYR A 46 -17.67 -15.86 -4.67
C TYR A 46 -16.69 -15.27 -5.70
N VAL A 47 -16.81 -13.96 -5.98
CA VAL A 47 -15.82 -13.17 -6.73
C VAL A 47 -15.40 -11.95 -5.93
N ALA A 48 -14.15 -11.56 -6.04
CA ALA A 48 -13.60 -10.38 -5.37
C ALA A 48 -13.07 -9.40 -6.43
N LEU A 49 -13.53 -8.15 -6.36
CA LEU A 49 -13.04 -7.06 -7.21
C LEU A 49 -12.38 -6.01 -6.33
N GLY A 50 -11.25 -5.50 -6.77
CA GLY A 50 -10.54 -4.48 -6.02
C GLY A 50 -9.16 -4.18 -6.60
N ASP A 51 -8.33 -3.58 -5.76
CA ASP A 51 -6.99 -3.19 -6.12
C ASP A 51 -5.92 -4.16 -5.53
N SER A 52 -4.77 -3.61 -5.16
CA SER A 52 -3.64 -4.33 -4.60
C SER A 52 -3.97 -5.05 -3.29
N PHE A 53 -4.95 -4.56 -2.52
CA PHE A 53 -5.35 -5.19 -1.26
C PHE A 53 -6.10 -6.49 -1.53
N ALA A 54 -7.00 -6.49 -2.51
CA ALA A 54 -7.67 -7.72 -2.95
C ALA A 54 -6.68 -8.72 -3.56
N ALA A 55 -5.67 -8.21 -4.27
CA ALA A 55 -4.67 -9.04 -4.91
C ALA A 55 -3.68 -9.71 -3.92
N GLY A 56 -3.50 -9.17 -2.71
CA GLY A 56 -2.50 -9.65 -1.75
C GLY A 56 -1.10 -9.05 -1.92
N PHE A 57 -1.04 -7.80 -2.39
CA PHE A 57 0.20 -7.05 -2.53
C PHE A 57 0.81 -6.75 -1.16
N SER A 58 2.13 -6.89 -1.03
CA SER A 58 2.84 -6.60 0.22
C SER A 58 4.32 -6.37 -0.07
N GLY A 59 4.97 -5.52 0.72
CA GLY A 59 6.39 -5.23 0.54
C GLY A 59 6.68 -4.75 -0.88
N ASN A 60 5.84 -3.87 -1.42
CA ASN A 60 6.01 -3.28 -2.74
C ASN A 60 5.92 -4.25 -3.95
N ALA A 61 5.40 -5.47 -3.79
CA ALA A 61 5.17 -6.38 -4.93
C ALA A 61 4.03 -7.39 -4.71
N LEU A 62 3.58 -8.01 -5.82
CA LEU A 62 2.87 -9.30 -5.79
C LEU A 62 3.87 -10.46 -5.81
N PHE A 63 3.59 -11.48 -5.01
CA PHE A 63 4.34 -12.73 -4.90
C PHE A 63 3.45 -13.80 -4.23
N VAL A 64 3.74 -15.09 -4.44
CA VAL A 64 2.82 -16.20 -4.11
C VAL A 64 2.34 -16.16 -2.65
N LYS A 65 3.24 -16.08 -1.67
CA LYS A 65 2.85 -16.06 -0.24
C LYS A 65 2.05 -14.82 0.18
N GLY A 66 2.27 -13.67 -0.45
CA GLY A 66 1.44 -12.48 -0.25
C GLY A 66 0.00 -12.74 -0.71
N GLN A 67 -0.15 -13.33 -1.89
CA GLN A 67 -1.44 -13.63 -2.50
C GLN A 67 -2.20 -14.74 -1.75
N GLU A 68 -1.52 -15.78 -1.25
CA GLU A 68 -2.14 -16.81 -0.40
C GLU A 68 -2.81 -16.19 0.84
N GLY A 69 -2.21 -15.14 1.40
CA GLY A 69 -2.70 -14.41 2.56
C GLY A 69 -3.63 -13.23 2.24
N ALA A 70 -3.98 -12.99 0.97
CA ALA A 70 -4.87 -11.90 0.59
C ALA A 70 -6.23 -12.02 1.29
N TYR A 71 -6.85 -10.89 1.68
CA TYR A 71 -8.12 -10.95 2.39
C TYR A 71 -9.22 -11.74 1.65
N PRO A 72 -9.36 -11.70 0.31
CA PRO A 72 -10.36 -12.51 -0.38
C PRO A 72 -10.10 -14.01 -0.26
N ASN A 73 -8.84 -14.42 -0.24
CA ASN A 73 -8.45 -15.82 -0.08
C ASN A 73 -8.82 -16.32 1.33
N LEU A 74 -8.59 -15.48 2.35
CA LEU A 74 -8.98 -15.78 3.73
C LEU A 74 -10.51 -15.83 3.90
N LEU A 75 -11.24 -14.93 3.24
CA LEU A 75 -12.70 -14.98 3.19
C LEU A 75 -13.21 -16.28 2.55
N ALA A 76 -12.65 -16.66 1.40
CA ALA A 76 -13.03 -17.86 0.69
C ALA A 76 -12.82 -19.14 1.53
N GLN A 77 -11.73 -19.19 2.30
CA GLN A 77 -11.48 -20.29 3.24
C GLN A 77 -12.59 -20.42 4.30
N GLN A 78 -13.09 -19.29 4.82
CA GLN A 78 -14.21 -19.32 5.77
C GLN A 78 -15.55 -19.62 5.08
N PHE A 79 -15.77 -19.11 3.87
CA PHE A 79 -16.97 -19.41 3.09
C PHE A 79 -17.10 -20.90 2.75
N ALA A 80 -16.00 -21.60 2.48
CA ALA A 80 -16.00 -23.03 2.21
C ALA A 80 -16.64 -23.86 3.35
N LEU A 81 -16.57 -23.37 4.60
CA LEU A 81 -17.16 -24.05 5.77
C LEU A 81 -18.70 -24.06 5.76
N VAL A 82 -19.33 -23.23 4.94
CA VAL A 82 -20.79 -23.09 4.83
C VAL A 82 -21.29 -23.22 3.39
N GLY A 83 -20.58 -24.02 2.58
CA GLY A 83 -20.96 -24.30 1.18
C GLY A 83 -20.40 -23.31 0.15
N GLY A 84 -19.36 -22.57 0.49
CA GLY A 84 -18.58 -21.79 -0.46
C GLY A 84 -17.86 -22.67 -1.48
N GLY A 85 -17.73 -22.15 -2.70
CA GLY A 85 -17.08 -22.86 -3.81
C GLY A 85 -15.55 -22.73 -3.83
N GLU A 86 -14.95 -23.30 -4.87
CA GLU A 86 -13.53 -23.11 -5.19
C GLU A 86 -13.25 -21.61 -5.44
N PHE A 87 -12.09 -21.13 -4.97
CA PHE A 87 -11.65 -19.76 -5.14
C PHE A 87 -10.25 -19.69 -5.76
N LYS A 88 -10.16 -19.21 -7.00
CA LYS A 88 -8.93 -19.14 -7.79
C LYS A 88 -8.32 -17.74 -7.79
N THR A 89 -7.02 -17.68 -7.55
CA THR A 89 -6.22 -16.45 -7.61
C THR A 89 -5.22 -16.51 -8.76
N PRO A 90 -5.04 -15.44 -9.55
CA PRO A 90 -4.03 -15.37 -10.60
C PRO A 90 -2.64 -15.15 -9.96
N PHE A 91 -2.05 -16.23 -9.46
CA PHE A 91 -0.77 -16.17 -8.75
C PHE A 91 0.37 -15.62 -9.61
N ALA A 92 1.31 -14.93 -8.95
CA ALA A 92 2.66 -14.70 -9.42
C ALA A 92 3.42 -16.04 -9.52
N ASN A 93 4.57 -16.04 -10.19
CA ASN A 93 5.31 -17.28 -10.43
C ASN A 93 6.24 -17.67 -9.27
N ASP A 94 6.54 -16.74 -8.36
CA ASP A 94 7.55 -16.92 -7.32
C ASP A 94 7.27 -16.10 -6.05
N ASN A 95 8.18 -16.25 -5.08
CA ASN A 95 8.25 -15.47 -3.84
C ASN A 95 9.31 -14.34 -3.86
N ILE A 96 9.95 -14.07 -5.00
CA ILE A 96 10.82 -12.90 -5.19
C ILE A 96 9.93 -11.66 -5.38
N GLY A 97 8.83 -11.82 -6.11
CA GLY A 97 7.90 -10.76 -6.47
C GLY A 97 8.42 -9.85 -7.59
N GLY A 98 7.53 -8.99 -8.07
CA GLY A 98 7.81 -8.09 -9.19
C GLY A 98 7.30 -8.63 -10.53
N LEU A 99 7.65 -7.95 -11.62
CA LEU A 99 7.16 -8.25 -12.96
C LEU A 99 8.25 -8.10 -14.03
N LEU A 100 8.15 -8.96 -15.04
CA LEU A 100 8.87 -8.87 -16.30
C LEU A 100 7.93 -8.47 -17.45
N LEU A 101 8.46 -7.75 -18.43
CA LEU A 101 7.87 -7.58 -19.77
C LEU A 101 8.91 -7.91 -20.84
N GLY A 102 8.68 -9.00 -21.58
CA GLY A 102 9.64 -9.47 -22.58
C GLY A 102 11.01 -9.78 -21.98
N GLY A 103 11.03 -10.29 -20.75
CA GLY A 103 12.25 -10.60 -20.00
C GLY A 103 12.89 -9.41 -19.26
N ASN A 104 12.42 -8.18 -19.46
CA ASN A 104 12.93 -6.98 -18.78
C ASN A 104 12.16 -6.71 -17.48
N VAL A 105 12.85 -6.35 -16.40
CA VAL A 105 12.20 -5.98 -15.14
C VAL A 105 11.44 -4.66 -15.31
N ILE A 106 10.11 -4.70 -15.15
CA ILE A 106 9.24 -3.51 -15.17
C ILE A 106 8.68 -3.17 -13.78
N ALA A 107 8.72 -4.11 -12.84
CA ALA A 107 8.48 -3.89 -11.41
C ALA A 107 9.47 -4.73 -10.59
N GLY A 108 10.12 -4.11 -9.62
CA GLY A 108 11.20 -4.74 -8.84
C GLY A 108 10.74 -5.84 -7.88
N PRO A 109 11.70 -6.60 -7.31
CA PRO A 109 11.43 -7.57 -6.25
C PRO A 109 10.71 -6.97 -5.05
N ARG A 110 10.04 -7.82 -4.27
CA ARG A 110 9.46 -7.42 -3.00
C ARG A 110 10.54 -6.95 -2.04
N LEU A 111 10.15 -6.10 -1.12
CA LEU A 111 10.95 -5.57 -0.03
C LEU A 111 10.80 -6.42 1.23
N TYR A 112 11.83 -6.41 2.07
CA TYR A 112 11.80 -6.98 3.42
C TYR A 112 12.53 -6.06 4.40
N PHE A 113 12.26 -6.23 5.70
CA PHE A 113 13.00 -5.51 6.74
C PHE A 113 14.29 -6.26 7.05
N ASN A 114 15.42 -5.61 6.80
CA ASN A 114 16.74 -6.15 7.10
C ASN A 114 17.23 -5.57 8.43
N ASN A 115 17.36 -6.44 9.43
CA ASN A 115 17.89 -6.11 10.75
C ASN A 115 19.33 -6.62 10.98
N VAL A 116 19.97 -7.17 9.94
CA VAL A 116 21.35 -7.66 10.02
C VAL A 116 22.31 -6.48 9.88
N ILE A 117 23.10 -6.22 10.91
CA ILE A 117 24.08 -5.12 10.92
C ILE A 117 25.44 -5.63 10.41
N THR A 118 25.94 -5.06 9.32
CA THR A 118 27.27 -5.34 8.75
C THR A 118 28.02 -4.02 8.46
N PRO A 119 29.33 -4.03 8.16
CA PRO A 119 30.02 -2.82 7.71
C PRO A 119 29.39 -2.20 6.45
N GLU A 120 28.87 -3.02 5.56
CA GLU A 120 28.13 -2.62 4.35
C GLU A 120 26.69 -2.19 4.67
N HIS A 121 26.17 -2.61 5.84
CA HIS A 121 24.81 -2.38 6.31
C HIS A 121 24.77 -1.89 7.77
N PRO A 122 25.22 -0.66 8.06
CA PRO A 122 25.52 -0.22 9.43
C PRO A 122 24.27 0.06 10.30
N ALA A 123 23.07 -0.03 9.74
CA ALA A 123 21.80 0.18 10.42
C ALA A 123 20.72 -0.70 9.79
N SER A 124 19.62 -0.98 10.51
CA SER A 124 18.47 -1.67 9.92
C SER A 124 17.88 -0.87 8.76
N SER A 125 17.34 -1.57 7.76
CA SER A 125 16.82 -0.96 6.53
C SER A 125 15.60 -1.72 5.99
N VAL A 126 15.08 -1.19 4.89
CA VAL A 126 14.19 -1.93 4.00
C VAL A 126 14.96 -2.20 2.70
N ASP A 127 15.16 -3.47 2.39
CA ASP A 127 15.95 -3.91 1.24
C ASP A 127 15.10 -4.73 0.27
N PRO A 128 15.40 -4.74 -1.04
CA PRO A 128 14.81 -5.68 -1.96
C PRO A 128 15.31 -7.10 -1.68
N VAL A 129 14.43 -8.09 -1.87
CA VAL A 129 14.82 -9.49 -1.90
C VAL A 129 15.76 -9.73 -3.07
N SER A 130 16.81 -10.54 -2.84
CA SER A 130 17.77 -10.90 -3.87
C SER A 130 17.12 -11.83 -4.91
N GLY A 131 17.45 -11.61 -6.18
CA GLY A 131 16.97 -12.40 -7.31
C GLY A 131 16.23 -11.58 -8.36
N LYS A 132 16.07 -12.17 -9.55
CA LYS A 132 15.30 -11.57 -10.64
C LYS A 132 13.85 -12.05 -10.55
N PRO A 133 12.83 -11.16 -10.66
CA PRO A 133 11.44 -11.58 -10.79
C PRO A 133 11.26 -12.58 -11.94
N THR A 134 10.37 -13.57 -11.79
CA THR A 134 10.05 -14.55 -12.85
C THR A 134 8.64 -14.44 -13.39
N THR A 135 7.82 -13.55 -12.83
CA THR A 135 6.45 -13.31 -13.28
C THR A 135 6.45 -12.46 -14.56
N GLU A 136 6.26 -13.12 -15.71
CA GLU A 136 6.19 -12.47 -17.02
C GLU A 136 4.76 -12.02 -17.34
N VAL A 137 4.58 -10.76 -17.75
CA VAL A 137 3.27 -10.17 -18.08
C VAL A 137 2.65 -10.86 -19.29
N THR A 138 3.46 -11.24 -20.29
CA THR A 138 2.96 -11.92 -21.49
C THR A 138 2.74 -13.42 -21.32
N ALA A 139 3.12 -14.00 -20.17
CA ALA A 139 2.83 -15.39 -19.84
C ALA A 139 1.39 -15.51 -19.31
N HIS A 140 0.43 -15.45 -20.23
CA HIS A 140 -1.00 -15.41 -19.93
C HIS A 140 -1.47 -16.64 -19.15
N LEU A 141 -2.27 -16.40 -18.11
CA LEU A 141 -2.93 -17.37 -17.27
C LEU A 141 -4.35 -17.62 -17.81
N SER A 142 -4.63 -18.88 -18.16
CA SER A 142 -5.93 -19.27 -18.70
C SER A 142 -6.92 -19.71 -17.61
N GLY A 143 -8.21 -19.65 -17.93
CA GLY A 143 -9.31 -20.02 -17.03
C GLY A 143 -9.95 -18.81 -16.35
N SER A 144 -10.95 -19.08 -15.52
CA SER A 144 -11.64 -18.06 -14.73
C SER A 144 -11.00 -17.92 -13.35
N PHE A 145 -10.84 -16.68 -12.89
CA PHE A 145 -10.30 -16.35 -11.58
C PHE A 145 -11.35 -15.65 -10.73
N ASN A 146 -11.49 -16.10 -9.49
CA ASN A 146 -12.41 -15.50 -8.52
C ASN A 146 -11.83 -14.25 -7.88
N ASN A 147 -10.50 -14.21 -7.69
CA ASN A 147 -9.81 -13.01 -7.23
C ASN A 147 -9.44 -12.14 -8.43
N LEU A 148 -10.19 -11.07 -8.64
CA LEU A 148 -9.95 -10.05 -9.65
C LEU A 148 -9.41 -8.75 -9.01
N GLY A 149 -8.58 -8.88 -7.97
CA GLY A 149 -7.79 -7.79 -7.44
C GLY A 149 -6.70 -7.36 -8.43
N VAL A 150 -6.66 -6.09 -8.79
CA VAL A 150 -5.73 -5.54 -9.78
C VAL A 150 -4.89 -4.42 -9.15
N PRO A 151 -3.63 -4.66 -8.76
CA PRO A 151 -2.78 -3.62 -8.20
C PRO A 151 -2.68 -2.39 -9.11
N GLY A 152 -2.81 -1.20 -8.51
CA GLY A 152 -2.82 0.08 -9.23
C GLY A 152 -4.12 0.43 -9.96
N ALA A 153 -5.16 -0.42 -9.89
CA ALA A 153 -6.46 -0.08 -10.46
C ALA A 153 -7.15 1.02 -9.64
N LYS A 154 -7.68 2.03 -10.35
CA LYS A 154 -8.64 3.02 -9.87
C LYS A 154 -10.05 2.50 -10.13
N SER A 155 -11.04 3.07 -9.47
CA SER A 155 -12.47 2.72 -9.59
C SER A 155 -12.93 2.52 -11.04
N PHE A 156 -12.69 3.50 -11.91
CA PHE A 156 -13.11 3.48 -13.31
C PHE A 156 -12.32 2.50 -14.19
N HIS A 157 -11.13 2.06 -13.78
CA HIS A 157 -10.34 1.08 -14.55
C HIS A 157 -11.03 -0.29 -14.60
N LEU A 158 -11.82 -0.66 -13.58
CA LEU A 158 -12.53 -1.93 -13.56
C LEU A 158 -13.61 -2.03 -14.67
N LEU A 159 -14.03 -0.87 -15.20
CA LEU A 159 -15.00 -0.73 -16.29
C LEU A 159 -14.35 -0.55 -17.66
N ALA A 160 -13.03 -0.39 -17.74
CA ALA A 160 -12.35 0.05 -18.96
C ALA A 160 -12.02 -1.14 -19.89
N PRO A 161 -12.58 -1.21 -21.12
CA PRO A 161 -12.17 -2.19 -22.11
C PRO A 161 -10.71 -2.00 -22.48
N GLY A 162 -9.97 -3.09 -22.62
CA GLY A 162 -8.55 -3.02 -22.99
C GLY A 162 -7.59 -2.76 -21.82
N TYR A 163 -8.11 -2.55 -20.60
CA TYR A 163 -7.26 -2.40 -19.41
C TYR A 163 -6.40 -3.64 -19.13
N GLY A 164 -6.80 -4.81 -19.63
CA GLY A 164 -6.05 -6.06 -19.58
C GLY A 164 -5.37 -6.44 -20.90
N ASN A 165 -5.13 -5.50 -21.82
CA ASN A 165 -4.48 -5.81 -23.09
C ASN A 165 -2.94 -5.82 -22.93
N PRO A 166 -2.24 -6.95 -23.14
CA PRO A 166 -0.77 -6.99 -23.04
C PRO A 166 -0.05 -5.98 -23.93
N ALA A 167 -0.60 -5.64 -25.10
CA ALA A 167 -0.01 -4.66 -26.01
C ALA A 167 -0.05 -3.22 -25.44
N GLY A 168 -0.96 -2.93 -24.52
CA GLY A 168 -1.08 -1.62 -23.87
C GLY A 168 -0.11 -1.40 -22.71
N VAL A 169 0.55 -2.45 -22.22
CA VAL A 169 1.38 -2.37 -21.01
C VAL A 169 2.62 -1.49 -21.22
N ALA A 170 3.34 -1.69 -22.33
CA ALA A 170 4.57 -0.94 -22.61
C ALA A 170 4.33 0.56 -22.82
N VAL A 171 3.11 0.94 -23.24
CA VAL A 171 2.72 2.33 -23.53
C VAL A 171 1.84 2.95 -22.43
N GLY A 172 1.64 2.24 -21.31
CA GLY A 172 0.91 2.76 -20.14
C GLY A 172 -0.62 2.84 -20.30
N THR A 173 -1.21 2.17 -21.29
CA THR A 173 -2.68 2.16 -21.50
C THR A 173 -3.37 0.93 -20.93
N ALA A 174 -2.61 -0.07 -20.47
CA ALA A 174 -3.12 -1.29 -19.83
C ALA A 174 -2.33 -1.62 -18.57
N ASN A 175 -2.98 -2.35 -17.66
CA ASN A 175 -2.40 -2.79 -16.40
C ASN A 175 -1.65 -4.11 -16.57
N PRO A 176 -0.37 -4.19 -16.13
CA PRO A 176 0.43 -5.40 -16.32
C PRO A 176 -0.07 -6.60 -15.52
N TYR A 177 -0.78 -6.39 -14.40
CA TYR A 177 -1.34 -7.49 -13.61
C TYR A 177 -2.59 -8.05 -14.26
N PHE A 178 -3.54 -7.20 -14.68
CA PHE A 178 -4.76 -7.68 -15.35
C PHE A 178 -4.46 -8.30 -16.72
N ALA A 179 -3.46 -7.77 -17.45
CA ALA A 179 -3.01 -8.34 -18.72
C ALA A 179 -2.59 -9.82 -18.64
N ARG A 180 -2.21 -10.29 -17.45
CA ARG A 180 -1.85 -11.70 -17.24
C ARG A 180 -3.05 -12.63 -17.21
N PHE A 181 -4.25 -12.17 -16.86
CA PHE A 181 -5.39 -13.08 -16.64
C PHE A 181 -6.72 -12.60 -17.23
N ALA A 182 -6.73 -11.47 -17.93
CA ALA A 182 -7.89 -10.99 -18.67
C ALA A 182 -8.37 -12.05 -19.66
N SER A 183 -9.67 -12.33 -19.70
CA SER A 183 -10.25 -13.36 -20.58
C SER A 183 -10.10 -13.05 -22.08
N SER A 184 -9.98 -11.76 -22.42
CA SER A 184 -9.68 -11.28 -23.77
C SER A 184 -9.06 -9.88 -23.72
N ALA A 185 -8.44 -9.45 -24.83
CA ALA A 185 -7.80 -8.13 -24.92
C ALA A 185 -8.78 -6.95 -24.86
N THR A 186 -10.09 -7.18 -24.93
CA THR A 186 -11.13 -6.13 -24.89
C THR A 186 -12.08 -6.27 -23.70
N THR A 187 -11.88 -7.27 -22.84
CA THR A 187 -12.71 -7.44 -21.63
C THR A 187 -12.45 -6.32 -20.61
N THR A 188 -13.32 -6.26 -19.62
CA THR A 188 -13.18 -5.44 -18.42
C THR A 188 -13.05 -6.36 -17.21
N VAL A 189 -12.49 -5.85 -16.11
CA VAL A 189 -12.41 -6.63 -14.86
C VAL A 189 -13.82 -7.03 -14.39
N LEU A 190 -14.78 -6.10 -14.51
CA LEU A 190 -16.18 -6.37 -14.19
C LEU A 190 -16.78 -7.47 -15.07
N ALA A 191 -16.55 -7.43 -16.39
CA ALA A 191 -17.09 -8.44 -17.30
C ALA A 191 -16.54 -9.85 -17.00
N ASP A 192 -15.25 -9.96 -16.70
CA ASP A 192 -14.63 -11.21 -16.30
C ASP A 192 -15.23 -11.75 -14.99
N ALA A 193 -15.54 -10.87 -14.02
CA ALA A 193 -16.22 -11.24 -12.79
C ALA A 193 -17.65 -11.75 -13.04
N LEU A 194 -18.43 -11.02 -13.84
CA LEU A 194 -19.85 -11.33 -14.10
C LEU A 194 -20.04 -12.57 -14.98
N SER A 195 -19.08 -12.88 -15.86
CA SER A 195 -19.11 -14.08 -16.72
C SER A 195 -19.18 -15.39 -15.93
N GLN A 196 -18.74 -15.37 -14.66
CA GLN A 196 -18.74 -16.52 -13.76
C GLN A 196 -20.11 -16.77 -13.10
N ASN A 197 -21.09 -15.87 -13.32
CA ASN A 197 -22.40 -15.86 -12.67
C ASN A 197 -22.29 -15.95 -11.14
N PRO A 198 -21.64 -14.97 -10.48
CA PRO A 198 -21.41 -15.00 -9.04
C PRO A 198 -22.72 -14.96 -8.26
N THR A 199 -22.70 -15.53 -7.06
CA THR A 199 -23.79 -15.46 -6.06
C THR A 199 -23.46 -14.50 -4.93
N PHE A 200 -22.17 -14.23 -4.72
CA PHE A 200 -21.68 -13.26 -3.75
C PHE A 200 -20.46 -12.51 -4.29
N PHE A 201 -20.33 -11.22 -3.97
CA PHE A 201 -19.16 -10.44 -4.32
C PHE A 201 -18.55 -9.68 -3.14
N SER A 202 -17.26 -9.39 -3.21
CA SER A 202 -16.64 -8.30 -2.45
C SER A 202 -16.15 -7.24 -3.43
N LEU A 203 -16.36 -5.97 -3.09
CA LEU A 203 -15.86 -4.83 -3.84
C LEU A 203 -15.17 -3.86 -2.89
N TRP A 204 -13.84 -3.81 -2.97
CA TRP A 204 -13.04 -2.81 -2.28
C TRP A 204 -12.09 -2.16 -3.29
N ILE A 205 -12.55 -1.05 -3.85
CA ILE A 205 -11.86 -0.27 -4.87
C ILE A 205 -12.03 1.21 -4.54
N GLY A 206 -11.03 2.01 -4.88
CA GLY A 206 -11.04 3.45 -4.67
C GLY A 206 -9.78 4.00 -4.02
N GLY A 207 -8.98 3.14 -3.36
CA GLY A 207 -7.76 3.59 -2.70
C GLY A 207 -6.79 4.27 -3.68
N ASN A 208 -6.59 3.69 -4.87
CA ASN A 208 -5.72 4.28 -5.89
C ASN A 208 -6.30 5.53 -6.58
N ASP A 209 -7.58 5.86 -6.38
CA ASP A 209 -8.15 7.10 -6.89
C ASP A 209 -7.50 8.34 -6.23
N GLU A 210 -6.96 8.17 -5.01
CA GLU A 210 -6.25 9.20 -4.24
C GLU A 210 -4.80 8.83 -3.87
N LEU A 211 -4.49 7.56 -3.63
CA LEU A 211 -3.15 7.14 -3.20
C LEU A 211 -2.06 7.49 -4.22
N GLY A 212 -2.33 7.33 -5.51
CA GLY A 212 -1.37 7.66 -6.55
C GLY A 212 -0.97 9.13 -6.54
N TYR A 213 -1.95 10.03 -6.34
CA TYR A 213 -1.74 11.46 -6.17
C TYR A 213 -0.97 11.77 -4.88
N ALA A 214 -1.39 11.19 -3.76
CA ALA A 214 -0.74 11.39 -2.46
C ALA A 214 0.73 10.94 -2.43
N THR A 215 1.04 9.75 -2.98
CA THR A 215 2.41 9.20 -3.04
C THR A 215 3.28 9.86 -4.11
N ALA A 216 2.68 10.66 -4.98
CA ALA A 216 3.37 11.54 -5.93
C ALA A 216 3.53 12.96 -5.36
N GLY A 217 3.46 13.14 -4.04
CA GLY A 217 3.59 14.44 -3.38
C GLY A 217 2.58 15.46 -3.86
N GLY A 218 1.35 15.02 -4.17
CA GLY A 218 0.29 15.90 -4.66
C GLY A 218 0.52 16.48 -6.07
N ASP A 219 1.48 15.94 -6.84
CA ASP A 219 1.74 16.36 -8.22
C ASP A 219 0.71 15.74 -9.20
N PRO A 220 -0.27 16.51 -9.72
CA PRO A 220 -1.29 15.98 -10.62
C PRO A 220 -0.74 15.62 -12.01
N ALA A 221 0.45 16.10 -12.38
CA ALA A 221 1.10 15.74 -13.63
C ALA A 221 1.75 14.35 -13.57
N VAL A 222 2.08 13.86 -12.36
CA VAL A 222 2.57 12.50 -12.14
C VAL A 222 1.41 11.54 -11.97
N ASN A 223 0.45 11.85 -11.10
CA ASN A 223 -0.76 11.03 -10.94
C ASN A 223 -1.93 11.90 -10.46
N PRO A 224 -2.92 12.18 -11.31
CA PRO A 224 -4.02 13.08 -10.93
C PRO A 224 -4.96 12.42 -9.92
N LEU A 225 -5.42 13.22 -8.96
CA LEU A 225 -6.53 12.87 -8.08
C LEU A 225 -7.79 12.64 -8.92
N THR A 226 -8.51 11.53 -8.69
CA THR A 226 -9.77 11.28 -9.43
C THR A 226 -10.79 12.37 -9.06
N PRO A 227 -11.54 12.94 -10.01
CA PRO A 227 -12.63 13.84 -9.65
C PRO A 227 -13.77 13.08 -8.93
N PRO A 228 -14.39 13.64 -7.87
CA PRO A 228 -15.51 12.99 -7.17
C PRO A 228 -16.65 12.52 -8.08
N ALA A 229 -17.00 13.29 -9.11
CA ALA A 229 -18.04 12.91 -10.07
C ALA A 229 -17.64 11.67 -10.92
N THR A 230 -16.36 11.55 -11.29
CA THR A 230 -15.84 10.40 -12.04
C THR A 230 -15.89 9.15 -11.18
N PHE A 231 -15.44 9.25 -9.92
CA PHE A 231 -15.54 8.15 -8.96
C PHE A 231 -17.01 7.74 -8.73
N ASP A 232 -17.89 8.72 -8.52
CA ASP A 232 -19.32 8.47 -8.29
C ASP A 232 -19.96 7.68 -9.41
N GLY A 233 -19.76 8.12 -10.66
CA GLY A 233 -20.28 7.43 -11.83
C GLY A 233 -19.72 6.01 -11.99
N ALA A 234 -18.41 5.84 -11.80
CA ALA A 234 -17.76 4.53 -11.91
C ALA A 234 -18.22 3.55 -10.81
N TYR A 235 -18.25 4.00 -9.55
CA TYR A 235 -18.61 3.14 -8.43
C TYR A 235 -20.08 2.71 -8.50
N LYS A 236 -21.00 3.62 -8.85
CA LYS A 236 -22.41 3.28 -9.08
C LYS A 236 -22.55 2.26 -10.21
N ALA A 237 -21.90 2.48 -11.36
CA ALA A 237 -21.95 1.55 -12.49
C ALA A 237 -21.40 0.15 -12.15
N LEU A 238 -20.38 0.05 -11.29
CA LEU A 238 -19.88 -1.22 -10.77
C LEU A 238 -20.92 -1.90 -9.89
N VAL A 239 -21.43 -1.20 -8.87
CA VAL A 239 -22.38 -1.78 -7.91
C VAL A 239 -23.67 -2.20 -8.61
N ASP A 240 -24.26 -1.36 -9.46
CA ASP A 240 -25.51 -1.64 -10.17
C ASP A 240 -25.46 -2.98 -10.93
N GLN A 241 -24.33 -3.27 -11.59
CA GLN A 241 -24.14 -4.54 -12.30
C GLN A 241 -23.82 -5.72 -11.36
N LEU A 242 -23.04 -5.47 -10.29
CA LEU A 242 -22.71 -6.51 -9.32
C LEU A 242 -23.92 -6.98 -8.52
N VAL A 243 -24.91 -6.10 -8.26
CA VAL A 243 -26.14 -6.46 -7.53
C VAL A 243 -27.24 -7.00 -8.44
N ALA A 244 -27.11 -6.86 -9.77
CA ALA A 244 -28.10 -7.29 -10.73
C ALA A 244 -28.50 -8.76 -10.52
N GLY A 245 -29.80 -9.05 -10.55
CA GLY A 245 -30.32 -10.38 -10.26
C GLY A 245 -30.32 -10.74 -8.76
N GLY A 246 -30.22 -9.76 -7.86
CA GLY A 246 -30.34 -9.94 -6.42
C GLY A 246 -29.10 -10.52 -5.74
N LYS A 247 -27.93 -10.39 -6.38
CA LYS A 247 -26.67 -10.87 -5.82
C LYS A 247 -26.31 -10.05 -4.57
N LYS A 248 -25.90 -10.75 -3.52
CA LYS A 248 -25.45 -10.14 -2.27
C LYS A 248 -23.96 -9.85 -2.34
N GLY A 249 -23.49 -8.93 -1.50
CA GLY A 249 -22.07 -8.64 -1.43
C GLY A 249 -21.65 -7.80 -0.24
N VAL A 250 -20.36 -7.53 -0.17
CA VAL A 250 -19.75 -6.68 0.84
C VAL A 250 -18.91 -5.61 0.16
N VAL A 251 -19.07 -4.38 0.64
CA VAL A 251 -18.26 -3.24 0.20
C VAL A 251 -17.53 -2.65 1.40
N ALA A 252 -16.40 -1.99 1.14
CA ALA A 252 -15.67 -1.25 2.15
C ALA A 252 -15.44 0.19 1.68
N ASN A 253 -15.54 1.14 2.61
CA ASN A 253 -15.13 2.51 2.36
C ASN A 253 -13.58 2.61 2.34
N LEU A 254 -13.06 3.82 2.16
CA LEU A 254 -11.64 4.09 2.03
C LEU A 254 -11.09 4.68 3.34
N PRO A 255 -9.91 4.22 3.80
CA PRO A 255 -9.17 4.92 4.83
C PRO A 255 -8.66 6.26 4.30
N VAL A 256 -8.37 7.21 5.19
CA VAL A 256 -7.68 8.45 4.80
C VAL A 256 -6.22 8.10 4.49
N VAL A 257 -5.82 8.10 3.21
CA VAL A 257 -4.51 7.60 2.78
C VAL A 257 -3.32 8.34 3.41
N THR A 258 -3.47 9.60 3.78
CA THR A 258 -2.42 10.39 4.46
C THR A 258 -2.13 9.93 5.89
N THR A 259 -2.96 9.04 6.47
CA THR A 259 -2.73 8.40 7.77
C THR A 259 -1.87 7.13 7.68
N LEU A 260 -1.56 6.68 6.46
CA LEU A 260 -0.75 5.49 6.24
C LEU A 260 0.69 5.71 6.74
N PRO A 261 1.37 4.66 7.26
CA PRO A 261 2.75 4.76 7.72
C PRO A 261 3.70 5.39 6.70
N TYR A 262 3.43 5.22 5.39
CA TYR A 262 4.17 5.83 4.28
C TYR A 262 4.48 7.33 4.47
N PHE A 263 3.58 8.09 5.11
CA PHE A 263 3.71 9.53 5.29
C PHE A 263 4.31 9.96 6.64
N HIS A 264 4.58 9.00 7.54
CA HIS A 264 4.94 9.28 8.94
C HIS A 264 6.27 8.61 9.36
N VAL A 265 7.02 8.02 8.42
CA VAL A 265 8.35 7.43 8.71
C VAL A 265 9.46 8.47 8.71
N ILE A 266 9.42 9.42 7.76
CA ILE A 266 10.46 10.43 7.61
C ILE A 266 10.00 11.70 8.32
N ALA A 267 10.76 12.12 9.33
CA ALA A 267 10.45 13.35 10.04
C ALA A 267 10.74 14.57 9.18
N TYR A 268 9.98 15.66 9.35
CA TYR A 268 10.25 16.92 8.66
C TYR A 268 11.70 17.41 8.89
N ASN A 269 12.27 17.13 10.06
CA ASN A 269 13.65 17.45 10.44
C ASN A 269 14.61 16.25 10.38
N GLN A 270 14.50 15.38 9.36
CA GLN A 270 15.31 14.17 9.26
C GLN A 270 16.84 14.39 9.19
N LEU A 271 17.31 15.60 8.85
CA LEU A 271 18.76 15.85 8.69
C LEU A 271 19.47 15.86 10.05
N SER A 272 19.96 14.69 10.44
CA SER A 272 20.80 14.51 11.62
C SER A 272 22.20 15.09 11.44
N GLN A 273 22.89 15.32 12.56
CA GLN A 273 24.31 15.70 12.56
C GLN A 273 25.17 14.67 11.82
N ALA A 274 24.86 13.37 11.95
CA ALA A 274 25.56 12.30 11.26
C ALA A 274 25.39 12.39 9.73
N SER A 275 24.17 12.64 9.24
CA SER A 275 23.92 12.81 7.80
C SER A 275 24.56 14.06 7.20
N LEU A 276 24.94 15.04 8.04
CA LEU A 276 25.62 16.27 7.65
C LEU A 276 27.14 16.23 7.94
N THR A 277 27.69 15.06 8.24
CA THR A 277 29.11 14.87 8.54
C THR A 277 29.80 14.12 7.39
N VAL A 278 30.90 14.69 6.89
CA VAL A 278 31.70 14.09 5.82
C VAL A 278 33.12 13.89 6.33
N GLY A 279 33.63 12.65 6.28
CA GLY A 279 34.98 12.32 6.76
C GLY A 279 35.22 12.66 8.24
N GLY A 280 34.18 12.61 9.08
CA GLY A 280 34.24 12.98 10.50
C GLY A 280 34.17 14.48 10.78
N VAL A 281 34.03 15.33 9.75
CA VAL A 281 33.88 16.78 9.90
C VAL A 281 32.41 17.17 9.70
N SER A 282 31.84 17.90 10.67
CA SER A 282 30.49 18.46 10.53
C SER A 282 30.49 19.57 9.48
N MET A 283 29.57 19.49 8.52
CA MET A 283 29.43 20.47 7.44
C MET A 283 28.48 21.62 7.77
N VAL A 284 27.81 21.59 8.94
CA VAL A 284 26.79 22.59 9.32
C VAL A 284 27.32 24.02 9.24
N ASN A 285 28.48 24.30 9.84
CA ASN A 285 29.06 25.65 9.82
C ASN A 285 29.43 26.11 8.41
N THR A 286 29.97 25.20 7.59
CA THR A 286 30.30 25.47 6.19
C THR A 286 29.04 25.77 5.38
N LEU A 287 28.00 24.94 5.49
CA LEU A 287 26.71 25.12 4.83
C LEU A 287 26.06 26.44 5.24
N ASN A 288 26.10 26.77 6.53
CA ASN A 288 25.61 28.04 7.06
C ASN A 288 26.35 29.25 6.50
N ALA A 289 27.69 29.20 6.47
CA ALA A 289 28.48 30.31 5.97
C ALA A 289 28.35 30.49 4.45
N GLN A 290 28.30 29.40 3.69
CA GLN A 290 28.45 29.43 2.22
C GLN A 290 27.14 29.36 1.45
N LEU A 291 26.07 28.84 2.04
CA LEU A 291 24.80 28.62 1.34
C LEU A 291 23.61 29.19 2.12
N TYR A 292 23.33 28.66 3.30
CA TYR A 292 22.11 29.01 4.04
C TYR A 292 22.10 30.47 4.49
N GLY A 293 23.22 31.01 4.97
CA GLY A 293 23.36 32.40 5.38
C GLY A 293 23.13 33.39 4.23
N PRO A 294 23.85 33.28 3.09
CA PRO A 294 23.62 34.13 1.93
C PRO A 294 22.19 34.08 1.38
N ILE A 295 21.61 32.88 1.26
CA ILE A 295 20.22 32.70 0.80
C ILE A 295 19.22 33.28 1.80
N HIS A 296 19.40 33.00 3.09
CA HIS A 296 18.58 33.58 4.16
C HIS A 296 18.60 35.11 4.12
N GLY A 297 19.78 35.73 4.01
CA GLY A 297 19.93 37.18 3.96
C GLY A 297 19.25 37.81 2.73
N ALA A 298 19.43 37.20 1.56
CA ALA A 298 18.78 37.66 0.33
C ALA A 298 17.25 37.52 0.38
N LEU A 299 16.74 36.40 0.91
CA LEU A 299 15.32 36.20 1.14
C LEU A 299 14.77 37.17 2.21
N ALA A 300 15.52 37.45 3.28
CA ALA A 300 15.14 38.41 4.31
C ALA A 300 15.03 39.83 3.73
N TYR A 301 15.94 40.23 2.84
CA TYR A 301 15.83 41.49 2.10
C TYR A 301 14.54 41.58 1.28
N LEU A 302 14.08 40.45 0.72
CA LEU A 302 12.81 40.34 0.00
C LEU A 302 11.59 40.14 0.92
N GLY A 303 11.75 40.21 2.24
CA GLY A 303 10.67 40.00 3.22
C GLY A 303 10.23 38.54 3.38
N GLN A 304 11.09 37.58 3.00
CA GLN A 304 10.80 36.14 2.90
C GLN A 304 11.86 35.29 3.63
N GLY A 305 12.58 35.87 4.60
CA GLY A 305 13.69 35.23 5.31
C GLY A 305 13.32 33.98 6.11
N ASP A 306 12.03 33.80 6.44
CA ASP A 306 11.54 32.61 7.14
C ASP A 306 11.52 31.34 6.27
N ARG A 307 11.61 31.46 4.94
CA ARG A 307 11.64 30.30 4.05
C ARG A 307 12.83 29.39 4.34
N ILE A 308 14.03 29.96 4.54
CA ILE A 308 15.26 29.18 4.77
C ILE A 308 16.02 29.84 5.92
N LYS A 309 16.20 29.10 7.02
CA LYS A 309 16.97 29.51 8.20
C LYS A 309 18.28 28.75 8.29
N LEU A 310 19.24 29.30 9.02
CA LEU A 310 20.50 28.61 9.29
C LEU A 310 20.25 27.27 10.01
N LEU A 311 21.07 26.28 9.66
CA LEU A 311 21.07 24.96 10.27
C LEU A 311 21.58 25.02 11.72
N SER A 312 20.95 24.28 12.61
CA SER A 312 21.37 24.06 13.99
C SER A 312 22.61 23.18 14.08
N THR A 313 23.52 23.55 14.99
CA THR A 313 24.77 22.82 15.29
C THR A 313 24.62 21.73 16.35
N THR A 314 23.48 21.64 17.04
CA THR A 314 23.30 20.74 18.19
C THR A 314 22.05 19.86 18.12
N GLY A 315 21.39 19.78 16.97
CA GLY A 315 20.18 18.97 16.80
C GLY A 315 19.87 18.61 15.36
N ASN A 316 18.73 17.99 15.15
CA ASN A 316 18.21 17.65 13.83
C ASN A 316 17.73 18.90 13.08
N ASN A 317 17.85 18.88 11.77
CA ASN A 317 17.54 20.01 10.89
C ASN A 317 16.45 19.70 9.86
N PRO A 318 15.61 20.69 9.50
CA PRO A 318 14.68 20.54 8.39
C PRO A 318 15.42 20.39 7.06
N MET A 319 14.78 19.68 6.14
CA MET A 319 15.22 19.58 4.74
C MET A 319 14.78 20.82 3.97
N ILE A 320 15.40 21.09 2.83
CA ILE A 320 14.86 22.06 1.86
C ILE A 320 13.94 21.32 0.89
N MET A 321 12.78 21.91 0.57
CA MET A 321 11.83 21.44 -0.43
C MET A 321 11.39 22.57 -1.35
N VAL A 322 10.88 22.23 -2.54
CA VAL A 322 10.10 23.15 -3.38
C VAL A 322 8.70 23.24 -2.79
N ASP A 323 8.18 24.45 -2.57
CA ASP A 323 6.78 24.66 -2.21
C ASP A 323 6.09 25.43 -3.34
N GLU A 324 5.13 24.77 -3.97
CA GLU A 324 4.36 25.18 -5.12
C GLU A 324 3.20 26.13 -4.79
N ASN A 325 2.97 26.43 -3.51
CA ASN A 325 2.13 27.54 -3.06
C ASN A 325 2.91 28.85 -2.89
N LEU A 326 4.25 28.80 -2.83
CA LEU A 326 5.05 30.01 -2.68
C LEU A 326 5.17 30.80 -3.99
N PRO A 327 5.15 32.15 -3.92
CA PRO A 327 5.55 33.01 -5.03
C PRO A 327 6.97 32.65 -5.50
N ASP A 328 7.15 32.56 -6.82
CA ASP A 328 8.46 32.35 -7.43
C ASP A 328 9.30 33.63 -7.40
N LEU A 329 10.34 33.60 -6.57
CA LEU A 329 11.27 34.71 -6.40
C LEU A 329 12.54 34.54 -7.24
N SER A 330 12.61 33.60 -8.17
CA SER A 330 13.84 33.28 -8.92
C SER A 330 14.54 34.52 -9.48
N ALA A 331 13.78 35.40 -10.14
CA ALA A 331 14.31 36.63 -10.74
C ALA A 331 14.74 37.67 -9.68
N SER A 332 13.91 37.89 -8.65
CA SER A 332 14.19 38.85 -7.58
C SER A 332 15.37 38.41 -6.72
N LEU A 333 15.44 37.11 -6.39
CA LEU A 333 16.53 36.50 -5.63
C LEU A 333 17.84 36.62 -6.38
N LYS A 334 17.87 36.34 -7.69
CA LYS A 334 19.02 36.59 -8.55
C LYS A 334 19.49 38.05 -8.45
N ALA A 335 18.57 39.01 -8.58
CA ALA A 335 18.91 40.43 -8.57
C ALA A 335 19.52 40.86 -7.21
N VAL A 336 18.95 40.41 -6.10
CA VAL A 336 19.47 40.70 -4.75
C VAL A 336 20.84 40.07 -4.54
N LEU A 337 21.03 38.82 -4.95
CA LEU A 337 22.33 38.12 -4.82
C LEU A 337 23.42 38.82 -5.64
N MET A 338 23.12 39.25 -6.87
CA MET A 338 24.05 40.05 -7.68
C MET A 338 24.36 41.40 -7.02
N GLY A 339 23.35 42.07 -6.47
CA GLY A 339 23.54 43.32 -5.71
C GLY A 339 24.40 43.14 -4.46
N GLY A 340 24.40 41.94 -3.87
CA GLY A 340 25.28 41.53 -2.77
C GLY A 340 26.69 41.11 -3.20
N GLY A 341 27.03 41.20 -4.49
CA GLY A 341 28.38 40.94 -5.02
C GLY A 341 28.62 39.54 -5.58
N LEU A 342 27.59 38.68 -5.70
CA LEU A 342 27.73 37.41 -6.42
C LEU A 342 27.79 37.64 -7.95
N ASP A 343 28.55 36.80 -8.65
CA ASP A 343 28.56 36.81 -10.10
C ASP A 343 27.20 36.38 -10.69
N ALA A 344 26.93 36.82 -11.92
CA ALA A 344 25.64 36.62 -12.56
C ALA A 344 25.28 35.14 -12.80
N THR A 345 26.27 34.28 -13.02
CA THR A 345 26.04 32.85 -13.28
C THR A 345 25.63 32.15 -11.99
N THR A 346 26.39 32.33 -10.92
CA THR A 346 26.08 31.76 -9.59
C THR A 346 24.74 32.27 -9.06
N ALA A 347 24.49 33.58 -9.16
CA ALA A 347 23.21 34.16 -8.74
C ALA A 347 22.02 33.64 -9.55
N THR A 348 22.20 33.35 -10.84
CA THR A 348 21.15 32.75 -11.68
C THR A 348 20.80 31.34 -11.20
N VAL A 349 21.82 30.50 -10.95
CA VAL A 349 21.62 29.14 -10.45
C VAL A 349 20.94 29.14 -9.08
N LEU A 350 21.40 29.98 -8.15
CA LEU A 350 20.78 30.10 -6.83
C LEU A 350 19.34 30.61 -6.90
N GLY A 351 19.06 31.59 -7.78
CA GLY A 351 17.71 32.05 -8.07
C GLY A 351 16.80 30.90 -8.52
N GLN A 352 17.23 30.13 -9.51
CA GLN A 352 16.47 28.99 -10.06
C GLN A 352 16.20 27.90 -9.03
N ILE A 353 17.19 27.58 -8.19
CA ILE A 353 17.07 26.51 -7.20
C ILE A 353 16.19 26.94 -6.03
N PHE A 354 16.36 28.17 -5.54
CA PHE A 354 15.75 28.61 -4.26
C PHE A 354 14.55 29.54 -4.42
N GLY A 355 14.16 29.91 -5.65
CA GLY A 355 13.06 30.84 -5.91
C GLY A 355 11.72 30.45 -5.29
N ARG A 356 11.44 29.14 -5.20
CA ARG A 356 10.26 28.56 -4.54
C ARG A 356 10.63 27.64 -3.37
N ALA A 357 11.88 27.65 -2.94
CA ALA A 357 12.33 26.74 -1.91
C ALA A 357 12.01 27.27 -0.51
N ARG A 358 11.70 26.34 0.40
CA ARG A 358 11.69 26.59 1.83
C ARG A 358 12.14 25.35 2.61
N GLN A 359 12.37 25.51 3.89
CA GLN A 359 12.56 24.40 4.81
C GLN A 359 11.23 23.69 5.07
N THR A 360 11.29 22.37 5.23
CA THR A 360 10.17 21.53 5.64
C THR A 360 9.67 21.93 7.04
N GLN A 361 8.39 21.74 7.27
CA GLN A 361 7.63 22.11 8.46
C GLN A 361 7.00 20.87 9.10
N PRO A 362 6.64 20.91 10.41
CA PRO A 362 5.97 19.78 11.07
C PRO A 362 4.65 19.34 10.42
N THR A 363 4.02 20.19 9.63
CA THR A 363 2.77 19.94 8.91
C THR A 363 2.97 19.32 7.53
N ASP A 364 4.20 19.29 7.01
CA ASP A 364 4.49 18.61 5.75
C ASP A 364 4.63 17.11 5.97
N LEU A 365 4.03 16.33 5.08
CA LEU A 365 4.17 14.88 5.11
C LEU A 365 5.23 14.44 4.11
N ILE A 366 6.36 13.92 4.60
CA ILE A 366 7.46 13.47 3.75
C ILE A 366 7.19 12.04 3.31
N CYS A 367 7.11 11.82 2.00
CA CYS A 367 6.84 10.51 1.42
C CYS A 367 7.99 9.54 1.72
N LEU A 368 7.67 8.30 2.13
CA LEU A 368 8.68 7.26 2.40
C LEU A 368 9.64 7.03 1.21
N SER A 369 9.19 7.24 -0.03
CA SER A 369 10.03 7.17 -1.24
C SER A 369 11.24 8.10 -1.20
N ALA A 370 11.15 9.23 -0.47
CA ALA A 370 12.23 10.19 -0.30
C ALA A 370 13.44 9.59 0.45
N SER A 371 13.24 8.55 1.26
CA SER A 371 14.31 7.91 2.07
C SER A 371 15.51 7.48 1.23
N SER A 372 15.27 6.95 0.02
CA SER A 372 16.31 6.50 -0.90
C SER A 372 16.98 7.65 -1.69
N ARG A 373 16.42 8.86 -1.62
CA ARG A 373 16.77 10.01 -2.45
C ARG A 373 17.40 11.17 -1.68
N ILE A 374 17.08 11.34 -0.39
CA ILE A 374 17.66 12.38 0.46
C ILE A 374 19.21 12.29 0.43
N GLY A 375 19.85 13.43 0.19
CA GLY A 375 21.31 13.57 0.06
C GLY A 375 21.90 13.06 -1.26
N LYS A 376 21.10 12.48 -2.17
CA LYS A 376 21.56 12.00 -3.48
C LYS A 376 21.49 13.10 -4.54
N VAL A 377 22.23 12.87 -5.62
CA VAL A 377 22.20 13.70 -6.83
C VAL A 377 20.85 13.55 -7.54
N PRO A 378 20.12 14.64 -7.81
CA PRO A 378 18.86 14.59 -8.53
C PRO A 378 19.09 14.21 -10.00
N SER A 379 18.16 13.43 -10.54
CA SER A 379 18.12 12.98 -11.92
C SER A 379 16.71 13.16 -12.49
N VAL A 380 16.59 13.48 -13.78
CA VAL A 380 15.28 13.62 -14.43
C VAL A 380 14.48 12.31 -14.34
N ALA A 381 15.14 11.16 -14.49
CA ALA A 381 14.47 9.86 -14.49
C ALA A 381 13.81 9.52 -13.14
N ALA A 382 14.47 9.77 -12.00
CA ALA A 382 13.92 9.44 -10.69
C ALA A 382 13.16 10.63 -10.06
N ASP A 383 13.71 11.83 -10.18
CA ASP A 383 13.32 13.00 -9.41
C ASP A 383 12.60 14.06 -10.26
N GLY A 384 12.55 13.88 -11.59
CA GLY A 384 11.92 14.81 -12.53
C GLY A 384 12.71 16.08 -12.78
N VAL A 385 13.83 16.24 -12.07
CA VAL A 385 14.68 17.41 -12.09
C VAL A 385 16.14 16.97 -12.05
N ALA A 386 17.02 17.74 -12.69
CA ALA A 386 18.46 17.61 -12.55
C ALA A 386 19.00 18.88 -11.90
N SER A 387 20.11 18.76 -11.16
CA SER A 387 20.75 19.95 -10.61
C SER A 387 21.52 20.69 -11.71
N PRO A 388 21.36 22.03 -11.81
CA PRO A 388 22.16 22.84 -12.72
C PRO A 388 23.60 23.07 -12.22
N SER A 389 23.95 22.59 -11.02
CA SER A 389 25.30 22.70 -10.46
C SER A 389 25.71 21.46 -9.66
N PRO A 390 26.85 20.82 -9.95
CA PRO A 390 27.34 19.69 -9.16
C PRO A 390 27.53 20.00 -7.66
N SER A 391 27.82 21.24 -7.29
CA SER A 391 28.00 21.64 -5.88
C SER A 391 26.68 21.87 -5.13
N LEU A 392 25.56 22.00 -5.84
CA LEU A 392 24.21 22.18 -5.30
C LEU A 392 23.34 21.01 -5.73
N SER A 393 23.75 19.80 -5.36
CA SER A 393 23.17 18.57 -5.91
C SER A 393 22.75 17.58 -4.83
N GLN A 394 22.64 17.97 -3.56
CA GLN A 394 22.19 17.07 -2.51
C GLN A 394 20.73 17.33 -2.18
N LEU A 395 19.84 16.44 -2.64
CA LEU A 395 18.40 16.51 -2.38
C LEU A 395 18.08 16.66 -0.89
N GLY A 396 17.25 17.64 -0.54
CA GLY A 396 16.90 17.98 0.83
C GLY A 396 17.96 18.77 1.60
N VAL A 397 19.21 18.91 1.10
CA VAL A 397 20.33 19.54 1.84
C VAL A 397 20.85 20.79 1.16
N THR A 398 21.34 20.68 -0.08
CA THR A 398 21.84 21.80 -0.91
C THR A 398 21.02 22.00 -2.18
N PHE A 399 20.11 21.07 -2.46
CA PHE A 399 19.12 21.13 -3.51
C PHE A 399 17.75 20.76 -2.93
N PRO A 400 16.65 21.48 -3.22
CA PRO A 400 15.34 21.19 -2.66
C PRO A 400 14.84 19.81 -3.06
N LEU A 401 14.15 19.10 -2.15
CA LEU A 401 13.29 18.00 -2.54
C LEU A 401 12.24 18.52 -3.55
N PRO A 402 12.08 17.90 -4.72
CA PRO A 402 10.96 18.20 -5.60
C PRO A 402 9.65 17.79 -4.93
N ASP A 403 8.59 18.44 -5.42
CA ASP A 403 7.19 18.29 -4.99
C ASP A 403 6.80 16.82 -4.74
N ARG A 404 7.15 15.93 -5.68
CA ARG A 404 6.87 14.48 -5.62
C ARG A 404 7.32 13.68 -4.38
N TYR A 405 8.05 14.29 -3.47
CA TYR A 405 8.53 13.67 -2.23
C TYR A 405 7.90 14.27 -0.96
N VAL A 406 7.11 15.33 -1.07
CA VAL A 406 6.53 16.03 0.06
C VAL A 406 5.08 16.38 -0.25
N LEU A 407 4.16 16.05 0.65
CA LEU A 407 2.77 16.44 0.54
C LEU A 407 2.51 17.64 1.47
N LEU A 408 2.03 18.74 0.91
CA LEU A 408 1.69 19.97 1.60
C LEU A 408 0.35 19.87 2.35
N PRO A 409 0.12 20.71 3.37
CA PRO A 409 -1.16 20.77 4.07
C PRO A 409 -2.36 21.06 3.15
N SER A 410 -2.17 21.84 2.08
CA SER A 410 -3.21 22.09 1.07
C SER A 410 -3.62 20.82 0.34
N GLU A 411 -2.65 20.01 -0.05
CA GLU A 411 -2.87 18.78 -0.82
C GLU A 411 -3.45 17.67 0.07
N VAL A 412 -3.04 17.63 1.34
CA VAL A 412 -3.71 16.80 2.37
C VAL A 412 -5.19 17.15 2.45
N ALA A 413 -5.55 18.43 2.45
CA ALA A 413 -6.95 18.87 2.49
C ALA A 413 -7.71 18.51 1.20
N GLU A 414 -7.06 18.58 0.02
CA GLU A 414 -7.65 18.12 -1.24
C GLU A 414 -7.98 16.62 -1.21
N ILE A 415 -7.04 15.81 -0.70
CA ILE A 415 -7.23 14.37 -0.51
C ILE A 415 -8.38 14.11 0.46
N GLU A 416 -8.43 14.79 1.61
CA GLU A 416 -9.51 14.60 2.60
C GLU A 416 -10.91 14.92 2.03
N VAL A 417 -11.01 15.96 1.20
CA VAL A 417 -12.26 16.30 0.49
C VAL A 417 -12.65 15.18 -0.47
N ALA A 418 -11.70 14.65 -1.24
CA ALA A 418 -11.94 13.54 -2.16
C ALA A 418 -12.34 12.25 -1.41
N THR A 419 -11.59 11.84 -0.39
CA THR A 419 -11.89 10.66 0.45
C THR A 419 -13.31 10.76 1.03
N THR A 420 -13.69 11.94 1.53
CA THR A 420 -15.04 12.17 2.09
C THR A 420 -16.12 11.98 1.04
N ALA A 421 -15.94 12.53 -0.16
CA ALA A 421 -16.89 12.38 -1.26
C ALA A 421 -16.99 10.93 -1.74
N TYR A 422 -15.87 10.22 -1.90
CA TYR A 422 -15.85 8.81 -2.28
C TYR A 422 -16.57 7.94 -1.24
N ASN A 423 -16.28 8.15 0.04
CA ASN A 423 -16.91 7.39 1.13
C ASN A 423 -18.42 7.64 1.21
N ALA A 424 -18.89 8.85 0.89
CA ALA A 424 -20.31 9.13 0.76
C ALA A 424 -20.96 8.34 -0.40
N THR A 425 -20.32 8.29 -1.57
CA THR A 425 -20.76 7.45 -2.70
C THR A 425 -20.84 5.97 -2.31
N ILE A 426 -19.78 5.42 -1.72
CA ILE A 426 -19.71 4.01 -1.32
C ILE A 426 -20.82 3.68 -0.32
N LYS A 427 -21.00 4.53 0.70
CA LYS A 427 -22.02 4.34 1.73
C LYS A 427 -23.42 4.38 1.13
N ALA A 428 -23.71 5.37 0.26
CA ALA A 428 -24.99 5.48 -0.41
C ALA A 428 -25.30 4.26 -1.29
N ALA A 429 -24.32 3.76 -2.04
CA ALA A 429 -24.46 2.55 -2.86
C ALA A 429 -24.70 1.30 -2.00
N SER A 430 -24.02 1.19 -0.85
CA SER A 430 -24.22 0.10 0.12
C SER A 430 -25.63 0.10 0.70
N ASP A 431 -26.11 1.27 1.14
CA ASP A 431 -27.44 1.44 1.75
C ASP A 431 -28.55 1.15 0.74
N ALA A 432 -28.47 1.74 -0.46
CA ALA A 432 -29.48 1.59 -1.50
C ALA A 432 -29.65 0.14 -1.96
N ASN A 433 -28.57 -0.65 -1.92
CA ASN A 433 -28.57 -2.03 -2.39
C ASN A 433 -28.53 -3.07 -1.26
N ASN A 434 -28.70 -2.63 -0.02
CA ASN A 434 -28.70 -3.50 1.16
C ASN A 434 -27.46 -4.43 1.22
N LEU A 435 -26.27 -3.86 1.02
CA LEU A 435 -25.00 -4.59 1.06
C LEU A 435 -24.42 -4.61 2.48
N ALA A 436 -23.48 -5.53 2.74
CA ALA A 436 -22.64 -5.47 3.93
C ALA A 436 -21.63 -4.33 3.76
N PHE A 437 -21.30 -3.64 4.84
CA PHE A 437 -20.44 -2.46 4.82
C PHE A 437 -19.31 -2.59 5.85
N VAL A 438 -18.07 -2.43 5.39
CA VAL A 438 -16.88 -2.36 6.25
C VAL A 438 -16.42 -0.91 6.32
N ASP A 439 -16.31 -0.38 7.54
CA ASP A 439 -15.78 0.96 7.79
C ASP A 439 -14.26 0.93 7.94
N ALA A 440 -13.55 0.79 6.81
CA ALA A 440 -12.10 0.85 6.74
C ALA A 440 -11.52 2.18 7.24
N LYS A 441 -12.26 3.29 7.11
CA LYS A 441 -11.85 4.58 7.70
C LYS A 441 -11.75 4.46 9.21
N ALA A 442 -12.82 4.01 9.88
CA ALA A 442 -12.80 3.85 11.34
C ALA A 442 -11.75 2.84 11.81
N ILE A 443 -11.54 1.75 11.05
CA ILE A 443 -10.48 0.77 11.32
C ILE A 443 -9.10 1.43 11.28
N MET A 444 -8.82 2.24 10.25
CA MET A 444 -7.55 2.94 10.12
C MET A 444 -7.35 4.00 11.22
N ASP A 445 -8.40 4.78 11.53
CA ASP A 445 -8.38 5.75 12.63
C ASP A 445 -7.99 5.05 13.95
N GLN A 446 -8.52 3.85 14.21
CA GLN A 446 -8.20 3.06 15.40
C GLN A 446 -6.76 2.52 15.37
N LEU A 447 -6.29 2.00 14.22
CA LEU A 447 -4.90 1.55 14.05
C LEU A 447 -3.89 2.68 14.26
N GLY A 448 -4.27 3.92 13.93
CA GLY A 448 -3.46 5.12 14.15
C GLY A 448 -3.26 5.50 15.62
N THR A 449 -4.03 4.91 16.54
CA THR A 449 -3.87 5.17 17.98
C THR A 449 -2.80 4.30 18.63
N THR A 450 -2.29 4.73 19.78
CA THR A 450 -1.35 3.92 20.59
C THR A 450 -1.96 2.61 21.09
N ASN A 451 -3.29 2.56 21.24
CA ASN A 451 -4.02 1.36 21.68
C ASN A 451 -4.25 0.37 20.53
N GLY A 452 -4.34 0.88 19.30
CA GLY A 452 -4.56 0.06 18.11
C GLY A 452 -5.81 -0.80 18.18
N ILE A 453 -5.73 -1.96 17.52
CA ILE A 453 -6.75 -3.01 17.54
C ILE A 453 -6.16 -4.26 18.19
N THR A 454 -6.75 -4.69 19.31
CA THR A 454 -6.39 -5.95 19.97
C THR A 454 -7.35 -7.06 19.57
N THR A 455 -6.82 -8.15 19.03
CA THR A 455 -7.55 -9.39 18.71
C THR A 455 -6.62 -10.59 18.88
N ASN A 456 -7.14 -11.75 19.27
CA ASN A 456 -6.33 -12.97 19.48
C ASN A 456 -5.07 -12.73 20.34
N ASN A 457 -5.17 -11.89 21.37
CA ASN A 457 -4.07 -11.47 22.25
C ASN A 457 -2.88 -10.80 21.55
N VAL A 458 -3.07 -10.26 20.34
CA VAL A 458 -2.10 -9.41 19.64
C VAL A 458 -2.68 -8.03 19.41
N THR A 459 -1.87 -6.98 19.56
CA THR A 459 -2.24 -5.60 19.25
C THR A 459 -1.59 -5.17 17.95
N LEU A 460 -2.41 -4.65 17.03
CA LEU A 460 -1.97 -4.10 15.76
C LEU A 460 -2.13 -2.57 15.78
N THR A 461 -1.11 -1.85 15.31
CA THR A 461 -1.10 -0.39 15.11
C THR A 461 -0.54 -0.05 13.72
N SER A 462 -0.65 1.21 13.30
CA SER A 462 -0.02 1.72 12.07
C SER A 462 1.47 2.04 12.22
N THR A 463 2.10 1.71 13.35
CA THR A 463 3.54 1.97 13.54
C THR A 463 4.36 1.20 12.51
N PHE A 464 5.20 1.89 11.74
CA PHE A 464 6.01 1.28 10.70
C PHE A 464 6.91 0.16 11.28
N VAL A 465 6.96 -0.98 10.58
CA VAL A 465 7.69 -2.22 10.95
C VAL A 465 7.19 -2.93 12.22
N THR A 466 6.92 -2.21 13.30
CA THR A 466 6.65 -2.79 14.63
C THR A 466 5.17 -2.86 14.99
N GLY A 467 4.31 -2.11 14.29
CA GLY A 467 2.86 -2.08 14.54
C GLY A 467 2.10 -3.30 14.01
N ALA A 468 2.77 -4.18 13.25
CA ALA A 468 2.21 -5.41 12.70
C ALA A 468 1.02 -5.31 11.74
N ALA A 469 0.41 -4.14 11.53
CA ALA A 469 -0.68 -3.97 10.55
C ALA A 469 -0.18 -3.80 9.11
N PHE A 470 0.96 -3.15 8.91
CA PHE A 470 1.48 -2.76 7.60
C PHE A 470 2.78 -3.47 7.24
N SER A 471 2.97 -3.67 5.94
CA SER A 471 4.21 -4.17 5.37
C SER A 471 5.27 -3.06 5.29
N VAL A 472 6.49 -3.42 4.88
CA VAL A 472 7.64 -2.50 4.81
C VAL A 472 7.55 -1.43 3.71
N ASP A 473 6.51 -1.47 2.87
CA ASP A 473 6.22 -0.37 1.93
C ASP A 473 5.41 0.76 2.57
N GLY A 474 4.93 0.59 3.82
CA GLY A 474 4.18 1.61 4.55
C GLY A 474 2.77 1.88 4.01
N VAL A 475 2.30 1.10 3.04
CA VAL A 475 0.99 1.28 2.38
C VAL A 475 0.15 0.02 2.52
N HIS A 476 0.71 -1.13 2.16
CA HIS A 476 -0.04 -2.37 2.07
C HIS A 476 -0.07 -3.13 3.38
N PRO A 477 -1.15 -3.89 3.64
CA PRO A 477 -1.24 -4.71 4.85
C PRO A 477 -0.12 -5.74 4.93
N SER A 478 0.30 -6.03 6.15
CA SER A 478 1.12 -7.20 6.45
C SER A 478 0.28 -8.49 6.40
N PRO A 479 0.85 -9.70 6.54
CA PRO A 479 0.05 -10.92 6.70
C PRO A 479 -0.96 -10.84 7.85
N ARG A 480 -0.55 -10.24 8.98
CA ARG A 480 -1.46 -9.96 10.11
C ARG A 480 -2.50 -8.90 9.78
N GLY A 481 -2.11 -7.87 9.05
CA GLY A 481 -3.02 -6.84 8.56
C GLY A 481 -4.12 -7.42 7.66
N TYR A 482 -3.75 -8.30 6.72
CA TYR A 482 -4.72 -9.00 5.87
C TYR A 482 -5.65 -9.92 6.66
N ALA A 483 -5.15 -10.63 7.67
CA ALA A 483 -5.97 -11.43 8.57
C ALA A 483 -6.99 -10.57 9.34
N LEU A 484 -6.58 -9.40 9.84
CA LEU A 484 -7.48 -8.45 10.49
C LEU A 484 -8.55 -7.94 9.51
N ILE A 485 -8.15 -7.53 8.30
CA ILE A 485 -9.09 -7.08 7.25
C ILE A 485 -10.11 -8.18 6.96
N ALA A 486 -9.68 -9.42 6.75
CA ALA A 486 -10.59 -10.54 6.49
C ALA A 486 -11.61 -10.70 7.64
N ASN A 487 -11.16 -10.59 8.90
CA ASN A 487 -12.05 -10.63 10.05
C ASN A 487 -13.07 -9.47 10.05
N LYS A 488 -12.67 -8.26 9.67
CA LYS A 488 -13.59 -7.11 9.57
C LYS A 488 -14.63 -7.27 8.45
N PHE A 489 -14.26 -7.89 7.34
CA PHE A 489 -15.22 -8.29 6.31
C PHE A 489 -16.18 -9.37 6.81
N ILE A 490 -15.69 -10.38 7.54
CA ILE A 490 -16.53 -11.43 8.14
C ILE A 490 -17.53 -10.84 9.15
N GLU A 491 -17.07 -9.93 10.01
CA GLU A 491 -17.93 -9.22 10.98
C GLU A 491 -19.08 -8.49 10.26
N ALA A 492 -18.78 -7.74 9.19
CA ALA A 492 -19.78 -7.02 8.42
C ALA A 492 -20.77 -7.96 7.70
N ILE A 493 -20.28 -9.07 7.14
CA ILE A 493 -21.10 -10.08 6.46
C ILE A 493 -22.04 -10.75 7.46
N ASN A 494 -21.53 -11.19 8.62
CA ASN A 494 -22.31 -11.79 9.70
C ASN A 494 -23.43 -10.84 10.16
N LEU A 495 -23.07 -9.59 10.44
CA LEU A 495 -24.03 -8.56 10.85
C LEU A 495 -25.13 -8.35 9.80
N LYS A 496 -24.76 -8.33 8.51
CA LYS A 496 -25.70 -8.01 7.44
C LYS A 496 -26.63 -9.16 7.08
N TYR A 497 -26.08 -10.37 6.99
CA TYR A 497 -26.76 -11.50 6.38
C TYR A 497 -27.18 -12.56 7.38
N GLY A 498 -26.84 -12.41 8.67
CA GLY A 498 -27.16 -13.38 9.71
C GLY A 498 -26.31 -14.65 9.64
N SER A 499 -25.16 -14.61 8.96
CA SER A 499 -24.17 -15.68 9.07
C SER A 499 -23.44 -15.59 10.40
N ASN A 500 -22.78 -16.68 10.80
CA ASN A 500 -22.00 -16.76 12.05
C ASN A 500 -20.56 -17.24 11.78
N LEU A 501 -20.00 -16.90 10.61
CA LEU A 501 -18.64 -17.27 10.21
C LEU A 501 -17.62 -16.81 11.25
N LYS A 502 -16.63 -17.67 11.52
CA LYS A 502 -15.55 -17.34 12.45
C LYS A 502 -14.45 -16.58 11.72
N GLY A 503 -13.89 -15.56 12.38
CA GLY A 503 -12.65 -14.93 11.92
C GLY A 503 -11.45 -15.89 12.00
N VAL A 504 -10.41 -15.62 11.21
CA VAL A 504 -9.12 -16.30 11.33
C VAL A 504 -8.38 -15.81 12.58
N ASP A 505 -7.53 -16.67 13.14
CA ASP A 505 -6.69 -16.31 14.27
C ASP A 505 -5.49 -15.46 13.81
N VAL A 506 -5.57 -14.15 14.06
CA VAL A 506 -4.56 -13.17 13.61
C VAL A 506 -3.18 -13.47 14.19
N SER A 507 -3.08 -14.11 15.37
CA SER A 507 -1.79 -14.42 16.00
C SER A 507 -0.95 -15.43 15.21
N LYS A 508 -1.60 -16.26 14.39
CA LYS A 508 -0.96 -17.30 13.56
C LYS A 508 -0.28 -16.75 12.31
N TYR A 509 -0.54 -15.49 11.96
CA TYR A 509 0.09 -14.84 10.82
C TYR A 509 1.38 -14.15 11.28
N GLN A 510 2.40 -14.17 10.44
CA GLN A 510 3.65 -13.46 10.72
C GLN A 510 3.48 -11.94 10.58
N VAL A 511 4.35 -11.17 11.24
CA VAL A 511 4.31 -9.70 11.20
C VAL A 511 4.81 -9.18 9.84
N LEU A 512 5.94 -9.67 9.35
CA LEU A 512 6.50 -9.28 8.05
C LEU A 512 6.97 -10.53 7.33
N PHE A 513 7.03 -10.48 6.00
CA PHE A 513 7.65 -11.54 5.22
C PHE A 513 9.18 -11.45 5.32
N PRO A 514 9.89 -12.54 5.67
CA PRO A 514 11.35 -12.57 5.70
C PRO A 514 11.97 -12.50 4.30
N ALA A 515 13.30 -12.35 4.22
CA ALA A 515 14.04 -12.34 2.96
C ALA A 515 13.83 -13.63 2.15
N VAL A 516 13.79 -14.78 2.83
CA VAL A 516 13.65 -16.11 2.21
C VAL A 516 12.30 -16.70 2.58
N LEU A 517 11.54 -17.13 1.57
CA LEU A 517 10.27 -17.82 1.72
C LEU A 517 10.36 -19.20 1.06
N PRO A 518 9.68 -20.21 1.61
CA PRO A 518 9.64 -21.55 1.04
C PRO A 518 8.93 -21.60 -0.31
#